data_AF-A0A6S6S3P1-F1
#
_entry.id   AF-A0A6S6S3P1-F1
#
_cell.length_a   1.000
_cell.length_b   1.000
_cell.length_c   1.000
_cell.angle_alpha   90.00
_cell.angle_beta   90.00
_cell.angle_gamma   90.00
#
_symmetry.space_group_name_H-M   'P 1'
#
loop_
_entity.id
_entity.type
_entity.pdbx_description
1 polymer ?
#
loop_
_entity_poly.entity_id
_entity_poly.type
_entity_poly.pdbx_seq_one_letter_code
_entity_poly.pdbx_strand_id
1 'polypeptide(L)'
;MKKSILITIAFSLIVSIAFSQKTTKLSKEEKAEMRTYYEEKVYPVKKQAHDKFLAGLSAEDKAFLETKRGEKKAIQKEARGAKKDLKALRDAGKSKEELKAARKTAMAPIKAKQKEFAASMQPFMERNKGLIEQSIAPIKDNQDMWKEDKDAMLDEFLSEEDNAKREAKQGKKANKSGDKANKGAGKKQLNFVLWNGEMRKAKGKGKGKGKGKEGKKSKKG
;
A
#
# COMPACT_ATOMS: atom_id res chain seq x y z
N MET A 1 21.22 48.05 -32.76
CA MET A 1 20.18 47.51 -31.86
C MET A 1 19.83 46.04 -32.16
N LYS A 2 20.80 45.10 -32.13
CA LYS A 2 20.55 43.68 -32.48
C LYS A 2 21.32 42.68 -31.59
N LYS A 3 21.90 43.12 -30.46
CA LYS A 3 22.75 42.28 -29.60
C LYS A 3 22.19 42.02 -28.19
N SER A 4 21.07 42.63 -27.82
CA SER A 4 20.54 42.59 -26.45
C SER A 4 19.39 41.60 -26.22
N ILE A 5 18.90 40.91 -27.27
CA ILE A 5 17.77 39.95 -27.16
C ILE A 5 18.25 38.51 -26.90
N LEU A 6 19.52 38.21 -27.16
CA LEU A 6 20.05 36.85 -27.07
C LEU A 6 20.42 36.42 -25.62
N ILE A 7 20.55 37.36 -24.69
CA ILE A 7 20.95 37.09 -23.31
C ILE A 7 19.75 36.74 -22.40
N THR A 8 18.55 37.24 -22.71
CA THR A 8 17.36 37.01 -21.88
C THR A 8 16.70 35.65 -22.11
N ILE A 9 16.94 35.01 -23.26
CA ILE A 9 16.38 33.68 -23.58
C ILE A 9 17.23 32.56 -22.95
N ALA A 10 18.51 32.79 -22.68
CA ALA A 10 19.39 31.80 -22.04
C ALA A 10 19.11 31.62 -20.54
N PHE A 11 18.53 32.63 -19.86
CA PHE A 11 18.21 32.54 -18.43
C PHE A 11 16.86 31.85 -18.13
N SER A 12 15.94 31.76 -19.10
CA SER A 12 14.64 31.08 -18.87
C SER A 12 14.70 29.56 -19.01
N LEU A 13 15.75 29.00 -19.63
CA LEU A 13 15.93 27.56 -19.79
C LEU A 13 16.60 26.87 -18.59
N ILE A 14 17.28 27.61 -17.71
CA ILE A 14 17.95 27.03 -16.53
C ILE A 14 16.95 26.76 -15.38
N VAL A 15 15.87 27.54 -15.26
CA VAL A 15 14.87 27.33 -14.19
C VAL A 15 13.96 26.12 -14.43
N SER A 16 13.81 25.67 -15.69
CA SER A 16 12.90 24.55 -16.01
C SER A 16 13.48 23.16 -15.75
N ILE A 17 14.80 23.03 -15.52
CA ILE A 17 15.44 21.72 -15.31
C ILE A 17 15.35 21.25 -13.84
N ALA A 18 15.11 22.15 -12.88
CA ALA A 18 14.97 21.79 -11.47
C ALA A 18 13.67 21.03 -11.13
N PHE A 19 12.61 21.16 -11.94
CA PHE A 19 11.32 20.49 -11.67
C PHE A 19 11.25 19.01 -12.06
N SER A 20 12.33 18.42 -12.57
CA SER A 20 12.42 16.98 -12.88
C SER A 20 13.16 16.18 -11.79
N GLN A 21 13.53 16.82 -10.67
CA GLN A 21 14.18 16.12 -9.57
C GLN A 21 13.20 15.15 -8.91
N LYS A 22 13.59 13.87 -8.99
CA LYS A 22 13.01 12.71 -8.32
C LYS A 22 12.44 13.12 -6.96
N THR A 23 11.12 12.95 -6.75
CA THR A 23 10.57 12.93 -5.38
C THR A 23 11.43 11.98 -4.55
N THR A 24 12.14 12.52 -3.58
CA THR A 24 13.19 11.80 -2.87
C THR A 24 12.49 10.70 -2.09
N LYS A 25 12.68 9.45 -2.53
CA LYS A 25 12.11 8.30 -1.82
C LYS A 25 12.88 8.22 -0.52
N LEU A 26 12.16 8.09 0.60
CA LEU A 26 12.77 7.87 1.92
C LEU A 26 13.99 6.94 1.83
N SER A 27 15.08 7.26 2.51
CA SER A 27 16.26 6.41 2.57
C SER A 27 15.93 5.04 3.19
N LYS A 28 16.90 4.12 3.17
CA LYS A 28 16.70 2.81 3.80
C LYS A 28 16.59 2.94 5.32
N GLU A 29 17.33 3.90 5.89
CA GLU A 29 17.40 4.19 7.33
C GLU A 29 16.11 4.85 7.81
N GLU A 30 15.62 5.88 7.13
CA GLU A 30 14.34 6.52 7.45
C GLU A 30 13.16 5.54 7.37
N LYS A 31 13.18 4.62 6.38
CA LYS A 31 12.18 3.54 6.33
C LYS A 31 12.30 2.55 7.48
N ALA A 32 13.50 2.34 7.99
CA ALA A 32 13.72 1.47 9.15
C ALA A 32 13.22 2.16 10.41
N GLU A 33 13.46 3.47 10.57
CA GLU A 33 12.99 4.27 11.70
C GLU A 33 11.46 4.35 11.76
N MET A 34 10.81 4.69 10.65
CA MET A 34 9.35 4.64 10.52
C MET A 34 8.77 3.27 10.84
N ARG A 35 9.54 2.21 10.54
CA ARG A 35 9.16 0.85 10.88
C ARG A 35 9.31 0.64 12.37
N THR A 36 10.45 0.95 12.98
CA THR A 36 10.69 0.86 14.43
C THR A 36 9.59 1.58 15.21
N TYR A 37 9.24 2.80 14.84
CA TYR A 37 8.10 3.52 15.42
C TYR A 37 6.81 2.70 15.35
N TYR A 38 6.50 2.12 14.19
CA TYR A 38 5.33 1.25 14.04
C TYR A 38 5.43 0.00 14.93
N GLU A 39 6.60 -0.63 15.04
CA GLU A 39 6.82 -1.85 15.84
C GLU A 39 6.67 -1.59 17.33
N GLU A 40 7.12 -0.43 17.81
CA GLU A 40 7.14 -0.06 19.22
C GLU A 40 5.86 0.62 19.70
N LYS A 41 5.26 1.51 18.88
CA LYS A 41 4.12 2.35 19.30
C LYS A 41 2.79 1.83 18.77
N VAL A 42 2.72 1.52 17.47
CA VAL A 42 1.44 1.22 16.80
C VAL A 42 1.08 -0.26 16.90
N TYR A 43 2.06 -1.15 16.70
CA TYR A 43 1.84 -2.58 16.62
C TYR A 43 1.34 -3.19 17.94
N PRO A 44 1.88 -2.85 19.13
CA PRO A 44 1.41 -3.45 20.39
C PRO A 44 -0.07 -3.15 20.64
N VAL A 45 -0.50 -1.91 20.42
CA VAL A 45 -1.90 -1.49 20.58
C VAL A 45 -2.80 -2.26 19.61
N LYS A 46 -2.40 -2.37 18.33
CA LYS A 46 -3.16 -3.14 17.35
C LYS A 46 -3.23 -4.62 17.70
N LYS A 47 -2.11 -5.21 18.12
CA LYS A 47 -2.02 -6.61 18.48
C LYS A 47 -2.91 -6.90 19.67
N GLN A 48 -2.82 -6.11 20.74
CA GLN A 48 -3.66 -6.25 21.92
C GLN A 48 -5.16 -6.11 21.57
N ALA A 49 -5.53 -5.15 20.72
CA ALA A 49 -6.89 -4.99 20.22
C ALA A 49 -7.38 -6.24 19.46
N HIS A 50 -6.51 -6.82 18.62
CA HIS A 50 -6.83 -8.03 17.86
C HIS A 50 -6.91 -9.29 18.73
N ASP A 51 -6.01 -9.41 19.71
CA ASP A 51 -6.03 -10.51 20.68
C ASP A 51 -7.30 -10.47 21.54
N LYS A 52 -7.72 -9.26 21.98
CA LYS A 52 -9.01 -9.06 22.66
C LYS A 52 -10.19 -9.45 21.78
N PHE A 53 -10.18 -9.03 20.51
CA PHE A 53 -11.20 -9.43 19.53
C PHE A 53 -11.27 -10.96 19.41
N LEU A 54 -10.14 -11.64 19.22
CA LEU A 54 -10.10 -13.09 19.12
C LEU A 54 -10.54 -13.79 20.40
N ALA A 55 -10.18 -13.27 21.57
CA ALA A 55 -10.59 -13.84 22.85
C ALA A 55 -12.12 -13.83 23.01
N GLY A 56 -12.79 -12.77 22.53
CA GLY A 56 -14.25 -12.61 22.60
C GLY A 56 -15.05 -13.41 21.56
N LEU A 57 -14.41 -14.07 20.60
CA LEU A 57 -15.12 -14.87 19.59
C LEU A 57 -15.46 -16.27 20.09
N SER A 58 -16.62 -16.77 19.64
CA SER A 58 -17.01 -18.18 19.78
C SER A 58 -16.04 -19.10 19.01
N ALA A 59 -16.03 -20.39 19.36
CA ALA A 59 -15.19 -21.38 18.68
C ALA A 59 -15.56 -21.50 17.18
N GLU A 60 -16.85 -21.48 16.86
CA GLU A 60 -17.35 -21.51 15.48
C GLU A 60 -16.89 -20.28 14.69
N ASP A 61 -16.98 -19.09 15.29
CA ASP A 61 -16.55 -17.85 14.66
C ASP A 61 -15.04 -17.78 14.44
N LYS A 62 -14.24 -18.35 15.34
CA LYS A 62 -12.80 -18.53 15.16
C LYS A 62 -12.49 -19.43 13.95
N ALA A 63 -13.12 -20.60 13.86
CA ALA A 63 -12.93 -21.53 12.76
C ALA A 63 -13.36 -20.93 11.40
N PHE A 64 -14.49 -20.21 11.40
CA PHE A 64 -14.95 -19.45 10.24
C PHE A 64 -13.91 -18.42 9.80
N LEU A 65 -13.37 -17.62 10.73
CA LEU A 65 -12.34 -16.63 10.41
C LEU A 65 -11.06 -17.23 9.85
N GLU A 66 -10.60 -18.36 10.38
CA GLU A 66 -9.40 -19.04 9.87
C GLU A 66 -9.59 -19.48 8.42
N THR A 67 -10.74 -20.08 8.11
CA THR A 67 -11.14 -20.45 6.74
C THR A 67 -11.14 -19.22 5.82
N LYS A 68 -11.80 -18.14 6.25
CA LYS A 68 -11.88 -16.89 5.46
C LYS A 68 -10.53 -16.19 5.30
N ARG A 69 -9.63 -16.28 6.28
CA ARG A 69 -8.24 -15.82 6.15
C ARG A 69 -7.50 -16.64 5.08
N GLY A 70 -7.73 -17.95 5.01
CA GLY A 70 -7.24 -18.82 3.94
C GLY A 70 -7.72 -18.39 2.56
N GLU A 71 -9.03 -18.23 2.38
CA GLU A 71 -9.64 -17.76 1.12
C GLU A 71 -9.05 -16.40 0.70
N LYS A 72 -8.96 -15.43 1.62
CA LYS A 72 -8.37 -14.11 1.32
C LYS A 72 -6.90 -14.21 0.90
N LYS A 73 -6.11 -15.11 1.51
CA LYS A 73 -4.72 -15.37 1.09
C LYS A 73 -4.67 -15.92 -0.33
N ALA A 74 -5.57 -16.84 -0.71
CA ALA A 74 -5.66 -17.39 -2.06
C ALA A 74 -5.99 -16.30 -3.10
N ILE A 75 -7.04 -15.49 -2.85
CA ILE A 75 -7.41 -14.35 -3.70
C ILE A 75 -6.24 -13.37 -3.86
N GLN A 76 -5.51 -13.08 -2.78
CA GLN A 76 -4.32 -12.23 -2.85
C GLN A 76 -3.19 -12.84 -3.67
N LYS A 77 -3.01 -14.16 -3.63
CA LYS A 77 -1.99 -14.87 -4.44
C LYS A 77 -2.34 -14.76 -5.93
N GLU A 78 -3.58 -15.02 -6.30
CA GLU A 78 -4.07 -14.84 -7.68
C GLU A 78 -3.87 -13.39 -8.15
N ALA A 79 -4.26 -12.42 -7.32
CA ALA A 79 -4.09 -11.00 -7.63
C ALA A 79 -2.63 -10.58 -7.79
N ARG A 80 -1.70 -11.21 -7.06
CA ARG A 80 -0.26 -10.98 -7.24
C ARG A 80 0.26 -11.63 -8.52
N GLY A 81 -0.25 -12.80 -8.89
CA GLY A 81 0.03 -13.46 -10.18
C GLY A 81 -0.36 -12.56 -11.34
N ALA A 82 -1.64 -12.18 -11.43
CA ALA A 82 -2.14 -11.29 -12.48
C ALA A 82 -1.35 -9.97 -12.59
N LYS A 83 -0.93 -9.39 -11.45
CA LYS A 83 -0.08 -8.18 -11.47
C LYS A 83 1.32 -8.43 -12.01
N LYS A 84 1.91 -9.60 -11.79
CA LYS A 84 3.21 -9.97 -12.37
C LYS A 84 3.07 -10.15 -13.88
N ASP A 85 2.00 -10.79 -14.33
CA ASP A 85 1.76 -11.02 -15.76
C ASP A 85 1.54 -9.69 -16.50
N LEU A 86 0.74 -8.79 -15.92
CA LEU A 86 0.56 -7.43 -16.44
C LEU A 86 1.87 -6.63 -16.47
N LYS A 87 2.74 -6.84 -15.47
CA LYS A 87 4.06 -6.22 -15.46
C LYS A 87 4.92 -6.79 -16.60
N ALA A 88 4.92 -8.10 -16.81
CA ALA A 88 5.66 -8.75 -17.89
C ALA A 88 5.20 -8.25 -19.27
N LEU A 89 3.89 -8.12 -19.50
CA LEU A 89 3.34 -7.55 -20.73
C LEU A 89 3.83 -6.10 -20.96
N ARG A 90 3.86 -5.29 -19.90
CA ARG A 90 4.36 -3.92 -19.98
C ARG A 90 5.85 -3.90 -20.30
N ASP A 91 6.62 -4.75 -19.64
CA ASP A 91 8.07 -4.85 -19.85
C ASP A 91 8.40 -5.44 -21.25
N ALA A 92 7.46 -6.18 -21.86
CA ALA A 92 7.49 -6.62 -23.26
C ALA A 92 7.05 -5.55 -24.29
N GLY A 93 6.85 -4.30 -23.87
CA GLY A 93 6.57 -3.18 -24.77
C GLY A 93 5.12 -3.09 -25.26
N LYS A 94 4.17 -3.80 -24.62
CA LYS A 94 2.75 -3.70 -24.99
C LYS A 94 2.22 -2.27 -24.85
N SER A 95 1.35 -1.90 -25.80
CA SER A 95 0.76 -0.56 -25.82
C SER A 95 -0.12 -0.31 -24.60
N LYS A 96 -0.34 0.97 -24.28
CA LYS A 96 -1.16 1.37 -23.14
C LYS A 96 -2.60 0.82 -23.20
N GLU A 97 -3.19 0.77 -24.39
CA GLU A 97 -4.55 0.27 -24.59
C GLU A 97 -4.61 -1.26 -24.43
N GLU A 98 -3.64 -2.01 -24.98
CA GLU A 98 -3.51 -3.45 -24.75
C GLU A 98 -3.35 -3.76 -23.25
N LEU A 99 -2.52 -3.00 -22.54
CA LEU A 99 -2.33 -3.18 -21.09
C LEU A 99 -3.61 -2.87 -20.30
N LYS A 100 -4.39 -1.88 -20.72
CA LYS A 100 -5.67 -1.53 -20.08
C LYS A 100 -6.69 -2.65 -20.30
N ALA A 101 -6.78 -3.18 -21.51
CA ALA A 101 -7.64 -4.33 -21.84
C ALA A 101 -7.22 -5.57 -21.05
N ALA A 102 -5.94 -5.95 -21.10
CA ALA A 102 -5.40 -7.08 -20.34
C ALA A 102 -5.65 -6.92 -18.83
N ARG A 103 -5.49 -5.71 -18.30
CA ARG A 103 -5.78 -5.43 -16.88
C ARG A 103 -7.26 -5.60 -16.56
N LYS A 104 -8.17 -5.14 -17.42
CA LYS A 104 -9.61 -5.31 -17.22
C LYS A 104 -9.95 -6.79 -17.16
N THR A 105 -9.48 -7.58 -18.13
CA THR A 105 -9.73 -9.01 -18.24
C THR A 105 -9.13 -9.78 -17.06
N ALA A 106 -7.85 -9.57 -16.74
CA ALA A 106 -7.18 -10.30 -15.67
C ALA A 106 -7.73 -9.95 -14.27
N MET A 107 -8.12 -8.69 -14.03
CA MET A 107 -8.58 -8.26 -12.71
C MET A 107 -10.08 -8.40 -12.49
N ALA A 108 -10.90 -8.54 -13.54
CA ALA A 108 -12.34 -8.73 -13.42
C ALA A 108 -12.73 -9.94 -12.53
N PRO A 109 -12.24 -11.17 -12.75
CA PRO A 109 -12.60 -12.31 -11.92
C PRO A 109 -12.12 -12.13 -10.47
N ILE A 110 -10.94 -11.55 -10.27
CA ILE A 110 -10.42 -11.25 -8.92
C ILE A 110 -11.33 -10.27 -8.19
N LYS A 111 -11.86 -9.25 -8.88
CA LYS A 111 -12.80 -8.29 -8.28
C LYS A 111 -14.13 -8.95 -7.92
N ALA A 112 -14.63 -9.85 -8.76
CA ALA A 112 -15.84 -10.64 -8.47
C ALA A 112 -15.65 -11.47 -7.20
N LYS A 113 -14.57 -12.28 -7.14
CA LYS A 113 -14.19 -13.05 -5.94
C LYS A 113 -14.05 -12.19 -4.69
N GLN A 114 -13.47 -10.99 -4.81
CA GLN A 114 -13.36 -10.05 -3.68
C GLN A 114 -14.71 -9.53 -3.20
N LYS A 115 -15.65 -9.29 -4.12
CA LYS A 115 -17.01 -8.84 -3.80
C LYS A 115 -17.79 -9.95 -3.11
N GLU A 116 -17.77 -11.16 -3.67
CA GLU A 116 -18.38 -12.36 -3.09
C GLU A 116 -17.80 -12.66 -1.71
N PHE A 117 -16.47 -12.62 -1.58
CA PHE A 117 -15.80 -12.77 -0.29
C PHE A 117 -16.28 -11.74 0.74
N ALA A 118 -16.37 -10.46 0.36
CA ALA A 118 -16.85 -9.41 1.25
C ALA A 118 -18.32 -9.62 1.64
N ALA A 119 -19.17 -10.06 0.71
CA ALA A 119 -20.57 -10.41 1.00
C ALA A 119 -20.67 -11.60 1.96
N SER A 120 -19.86 -12.64 1.76
CA SER A 120 -19.81 -13.81 2.64
C SER A 120 -19.38 -13.49 4.07
N MET A 121 -18.69 -12.35 4.28
CA MET A 121 -18.28 -11.87 5.59
C MET A 121 -19.37 -11.04 6.28
N GLN A 122 -20.41 -10.56 5.58
CA GLN A 122 -21.41 -9.67 6.18
C GLN A 122 -22.11 -10.27 7.41
N PRO A 123 -22.63 -11.52 7.38
CA PRO A 123 -23.32 -12.09 8.54
C PRO A 123 -22.40 -12.19 9.77
N PHE A 124 -21.13 -12.52 9.56
CA PHE A 124 -20.12 -12.54 10.61
C PHE A 124 -19.90 -11.15 11.21
N MET A 125 -19.78 -10.13 10.34
CA MET A 125 -19.54 -8.75 10.76
C MET A 125 -20.73 -8.17 11.54
N GLU A 126 -21.96 -8.52 11.15
CA GLU A 126 -23.19 -8.09 11.83
C GLU A 126 -23.32 -8.74 13.20
N ARG A 127 -23.15 -10.06 13.30
CA ARG A 127 -23.19 -10.80 14.56
C ARG A 127 -22.14 -10.30 15.56
N ASN A 128 -20.95 -9.95 15.08
CA ASN A 128 -19.82 -9.54 15.94
C ASN A 128 -19.59 -8.01 15.96
N LYS A 129 -20.56 -7.21 15.51
CA LYS A 129 -20.37 -5.75 15.35
C LYS A 129 -19.91 -5.05 16.62
N GLY A 130 -20.60 -5.30 17.75
CA GLY A 130 -20.26 -4.68 19.04
C GLY A 130 -18.86 -5.06 19.51
N LEU A 131 -18.50 -6.34 19.41
CA LEU A 131 -17.16 -6.83 19.76
C LEU A 131 -16.08 -6.18 18.88
N ILE A 132 -16.32 -6.03 17.57
CA ILE A 132 -15.41 -5.38 16.64
C ILE A 132 -15.23 -3.90 17.00
N GLU A 133 -16.32 -3.19 17.30
CA GLU A 133 -16.29 -1.77 17.65
C GLU A 133 -15.53 -1.54 18.96
N GLN A 134 -15.81 -2.33 19.99
CA GLN A 134 -15.10 -2.30 21.27
C GLN A 134 -13.61 -2.60 21.11
N SER A 135 -13.28 -3.62 20.31
CA SER A 135 -11.89 -4.03 20.10
C SER A 135 -11.07 -2.99 19.33
N ILE A 136 -11.70 -2.26 18.40
CA ILE A 136 -11.02 -1.24 17.58
C ILE A 136 -10.94 0.11 18.29
N ALA A 137 -11.70 0.37 19.36
CA ALA A 137 -11.72 1.67 20.04
C ALA A 137 -10.32 2.20 20.40
N PRO A 138 -9.41 1.42 21.03
CA PRO A 138 -8.06 1.91 21.34
C PRO A 138 -7.26 2.32 20.09
N ILE A 139 -7.51 1.68 18.94
CA ILE A 139 -6.85 2.03 17.67
C ILE A 139 -7.37 3.37 17.15
N LYS A 140 -8.66 3.67 17.35
CA LYS A 140 -9.26 4.96 16.95
C LYS A 140 -8.75 6.09 17.83
N ASP A 141 -8.70 5.87 19.14
CA ASP A 141 -8.30 6.88 20.12
C ASP A 141 -6.85 7.33 19.90
N ASN A 142 -5.97 6.40 19.48
CA ASN A 142 -4.58 6.71 19.18
C ASN A 142 -4.34 7.12 17.71
N GLN A 143 -5.37 7.12 16.86
CA GLN A 143 -5.18 7.24 15.41
C GLN A 143 -4.64 8.60 14.99
N ASP A 144 -5.08 9.67 15.64
CA ASP A 144 -4.70 11.04 15.31
C ASP A 144 -3.28 11.35 15.80
N MET A 145 -2.95 10.96 17.04
CA MET A 145 -1.57 10.99 17.56
C MET A 145 -0.60 10.23 16.63
N TRP A 146 -0.92 8.99 16.24
CA TRP A 146 -0.06 8.24 15.30
C TRP A 146 0.05 8.89 13.93
N LYS A 147 -0.96 9.65 13.51
CA LYS A 147 -0.92 10.35 12.24
C LYS A 147 0.04 11.54 12.33
N GLU A 148 -0.05 12.32 13.41
CA GLU A 148 0.80 13.46 13.74
C GLU A 148 2.27 13.04 13.89
N ASP A 149 2.58 12.06 14.75
CA ASP A 149 3.94 11.54 14.91
C ASP A 149 4.54 11.11 13.57
N LYS A 150 3.73 10.43 12.75
CA LYS A 150 4.14 9.94 11.43
C LYS A 150 4.34 11.09 10.44
N ASP A 151 3.56 12.15 10.54
CA ASP A 151 3.71 13.33 9.69
C ASP A 151 4.95 14.14 10.10
N ALA A 152 5.22 14.26 11.41
CA ALA A 152 6.42 14.89 11.98
C ALA A 152 7.72 14.17 11.59
N MET A 153 7.79 12.84 11.75
CA MET A 153 8.94 12.05 11.27
C MET A 153 9.18 12.27 9.77
N LEU A 154 8.10 12.32 8.97
CA LEU A 154 8.23 12.57 7.54
C LEU A 154 8.68 14.00 7.22
N ASP A 155 8.38 14.99 8.06
CA ASP A 155 8.86 16.36 7.88
C ASP A 155 10.36 16.47 8.13
N GLU A 156 10.89 15.72 9.10
CA GLU A 156 12.32 15.62 9.38
C GLU A 156 13.10 14.91 8.25
N PHE A 157 12.49 13.89 7.62
CA PHE A 157 13.17 13.08 6.60
C PHE A 157 13.13 13.69 5.19
N LEU A 158 12.19 14.59 4.92
CA LEU A 158 11.99 15.14 3.59
C LEU A 158 12.56 16.55 3.50
N SER A 159 13.01 16.93 2.31
CA SER A 159 13.40 18.32 2.04
C SER A 159 12.20 19.25 2.15
N GLU A 160 12.44 20.54 2.44
CA GLU A 160 11.40 21.57 2.47
C GLU A 160 10.56 21.59 1.18
N GLU A 161 11.18 21.39 0.01
CA GLU A 161 10.47 21.34 -1.26
C GLU A 161 9.55 20.11 -1.36
N ASP A 162 9.99 18.95 -0.86
CA ASP A 162 9.17 17.73 -0.84
C ASP A 162 8.03 17.84 0.21
N ASN A 163 8.26 18.51 1.33
CA ASN A 163 7.24 18.82 2.34
C ASN A 163 6.18 19.78 1.80
N ALA A 164 6.58 20.86 1.11
CA ALA A 164 5.65 21.77 0.45
C ALA A 164 4.78 21.04 -0.60
N LYS A 165 5.38 20.12 -1.37
CA LYS A 165 4.64 19.25 -2.31
C LYS A 165 3.68 18.29 -1.59
N ARG A 166 4.04 17.82 -0.39
CA ARG A 166 3.20 16.96 0.45
C ARG A 166 1.98 17.73 0.94
N GLU A 167 2.18 18.92 1.50
CA GLU A 167 1.12 19.80 2.01
C GLU A 167 0.15 20.23 0.90
N ALA A 168 0.66 20.67 -0.25
CA ALA A 168 -0.16 21.04 -1.41
C ALA A 168 -1.04 19.89 -1.90
N LYS A 169 -0.59 18.63 -1.76
CA LYS A 169 -1.39 17.44 -2.07
C LYS A 169 -2.40 17.10 -0.97
N GLN A 170 -2.09 17.38 0.29
CA GLN A 170 -3.03 17.19 1.40
C GLN A 170 -4.20 18.17 1.31
N GLY A 171 -3.93 19.46 1.05
CA GLY A 171 -4.97 20.48 0.85
C GLY A 171 -5.94 20.14 -0.29
N LYS A 172 -5.44 19.60 -1.42
CA LYS A 172 -6.29 19.16 -2.55
C LYS A 172 -7.20 17.95 -2.22
N LYS A 173 -6.86 17.14 -1.22
CA LYS A 173 -7.67 15.97 -0.82
C LYS A 173 -8.77 16.33 0.17
N ALA A 174 -8.55 17.33 1.03
CA ALA A 174 -9.57 17.81 1.97
C ALA A 174 -10.86 18.20 1.23
N ASN A 175 -10.73 18.90 0.11
CA ASN A 175 -11.85 19.38 -0.72
C ASN A 175 -12.63 18.29 -1.48
N LYS A 176 -12.22 17.01 -1.40
CA LYS A 176 -12.83 15.90 -2.18
C LYS A 176 -13.42 14.80 -1.29
N SER A 177 -13.56 15.04 0.01
CA SER A 177 -13.74 14.00 1.02
C SER A 177 -15.16 13.82 1.59
N GLY A 178 -16.09 14.76 1.33
CA GLY A 178 -17.44 14.75 1.93
C GLY A 178 -18.21 13.43 1.78
N ASP A 179 -18.24 12.83 0.59
CA ASP A 179 -19.08 11.64 0.33
C ASP A 179 -18.40 10.27 0.57
N LYS A 180 -17.13 10.24 0.95
CA LYS A 180 -16.35 8.97 1.03
C LYS A 180 -16.08 8.46 2.44
N ALA A 181 -16.42 9.22 3.47
CA ALA A 181 -16.13 8.85 4.86
C ALA A 181 -16.83 7.54 5.27
N ASN A 182 -18.11 7.39 4.96
CA ASN A 182 -18.91 6.24 5.42
C ASN A 182 -18.58 4.91 4.72
N LYS A 183 -18.25 4.93 3.41
CA LYS A 183 -17.83 3.71 2.69
C LYS A 183 -16.47 3.15 3.16
N GLY A 184 -15.68 3.94 3.89
CA GLY A 184 -14.37 3.53 4.39
C GLY A 184 -14.41 2.68 5.65
N ALA A 185 -15.40 2.89 6.53
CA ALA A 185 -15.44 2.30 7.86
C ALA A 185 -15.55 0.76 7.83
N GLY A 186 -16.53 0.23 7.10
CA GLY A 186 -16.72 -1.23 7.00
C GLY A 186 -15.51 -1.95 6.40
N LYS A 187 -14.80 -1.32 5.45
CA LYS A 187 -13.57 -1.88 4.88
C LYS A 187 -12.42 -1.90 5.88
N LYS A 188 -12.30 -0.89 6.75
CA LYS A 188 -11.28 -0.86 7.82
C LYS A 188 -11.55 -1.98 8.84
N GLN A 189 -12.79 -2.13 9.28
CA GLN A 189 -13.22 -3.19 10.20
C GLN A 189 -12.96 -4.58 9.60
N LEU A 190 -13.37 -4.82 8.35
CA LEU A 190 -13.12 -6.09 7.67
C LEU A 190 -11.62 -6.41 7.55
N ASN A 191 -10.78 -5.40 7.33
CA ASN A 191 -9.33 -5.61 7.30
C ASN A 191 -8.74 -5.92 8.67
N PHE A 192 -9.26 -5.32 9.74
CA PHE A 192 -8.87 -5.61 11.11
C PHE A 192 -9.23 -7.07 11.48
N VAL A 193 -10.47 -7.49 11.24
CA VAL A 193 -10.95 -8.86 11.52
C VAL A 193 -10.09 -9.91 10.80
N LEU A 194 -9.76 -9.65 9.53
CA LEU A 194 -9.00 -10.56 8.67
C LEU A 194 -7.48 -10.40 8.83
N TRP A 195 -7.01 -9.54 9.72
CA TRP A 195 -5.61 -9.53 10.12
C TRP A 195 -5.32 -10.76 10.97
N ASN A 196 -4.09 -11.27 10.92
CA ASN A 196 -3.67 -12.48 11.63
C ASN A 196 -2.78 -12.18 12.85
N GLY A 197 -2.78 -10.94 13.35
CA GLY A 197 -1.93 -10.52 14.48
C GLY A 197 -0.43 -10.43 14.16
N GLU A 198 0.02 -11.03 13.05
CA GLU A 198 1.43 -11.04 12.68
C GLU A 198 1.84 -9.74 11.98
N MET A 199 2.98 -9.23 12.40
CA MET A 199 3.67 -8.17 11.69
C MET A 199 4.28 -8.73 10.40
N ARG A 200 4.08 -8.03 9.28
CA ARG A 200 4.71 -8.43 8.02
C ARG A 200 6.20 -8.12 8.12
N LYS A 201 7.02 -9.17 8.25
CA LYS A 201 8.49 -9.05 8.16
C LYS A 201 8.84 -8.25 6.91
N ALA A 202 9.72 -7.25 7.03
CA ALA A 202 10.24 -6.58 5.85
C ALA A 202 10.82 -7.66 4.93
N LYS A 203 10.28 -7.77 3.72
CA LYS A 203 10.91 -8.60 2.70
C LYS A 203 12.26 -7.96 2.43
N GLY A 204 13.31 -8.50 3.04
CA GLY A 204 14.68 -8.28 2.58
C GLY A 204 14.66 -8.51 1.08
N LYS A 205 15.11 -7.53 0.30
CA LYS A 205 15.32 -7.72 -1.14
C LYS A 205 16.34 -8.86 -1.26
N GLY A 206 15.86 -10.09 -1.39
CA GLY A 206 16.67 -11.20 -1.85
C GLY A 206 17.29 -10.75 -3.16
N LYS A 207 18.61 -10.55 -3.14
CA LYS A 207 19.42 -10.31 -4.33
C LYS A 207 19.05 -11.40 -5.33
N GLY A 208 18.40 -11.03 -6.42
CA GLY A 208 18.42 -11.84 -7.64
C GLY A 208 19.86 -11.85 -8.13
N LYS A 209 20.67 -12.77 -7.62
CA LYS A 209 21.93 -13.15 -8.26
C LYS A 209 21.51 -13.97 -9.48
N GLY A 210 21.66 -13.37 -10.66
CA GLY A 210 21.54 -14.09 -11.92
C GLY A 210 22.53 -15.26 -11.93
N LYS A 211 22.01 -16.47 -12.19
CA LYS A 211 22.73 -17.46 -12.99
C LYS A 211 22.36 -17.09 -14.42
N GLY A 212 23.22 -16.47 -15.20
CA GLY A 212 24.47 -17.06 -15.66
C GLY A 212 24.16 -17.85 -16.93
N LYS A 213 24.06 -17.13 -18.05
CA LYS A 213 24.18 -17.72 -19.39
C LYS A 213 25.64 -18.19 -19.53
N GLU A 214 25.93 -19.44 -19.21
CA GLU A 214 26.97 -20.18 -19.93
C GLU A 214 26.24 -20.80 -21.13
N GLY A 215 26.64 -20.57 -22.37
CA GLY A 215 28.02 -20.59 -22.83
C GLY A 215 28.09 -21.70 -23.87
N LYS A 216 27.41 -21.47 -24.99
CA LYS A 216 27.41 -22.28 -26.20
C LYS A 216 28.88 -22.43 -26.65
N LYS A 217 29.51 -23.59 -26.43
CA LYS A 217 30.76 -23.96 -27.09
C LYS A 217 30.52 -25.16 -28.00
N SER A 218 30.47 -24.83 -29.28
CA SER A 218 30.79 -25.69 -30.40
C SER A 218 32.25 -26.13 -30.36
N LYS A 219 32.47 -27.42 -30.59
CA LYS A 219 33.62 -28.07 -31.27
C LYS A 219 33.05 -29.45 -31.64
N LYS A 220 32.87 -29.90 -32.88
CA LYS A 220 33.69 -29.88 -34.10
C LYS A 220 35.14 -30.27 -33.82
N GLY A 221 35.47 -31.49 -34.23
CA GLY A 221 36.67 -32.26 -33.92
C GLY A 221 36.20 -33.69 -33.74
#